data_AF-A0A2K0XSJ3-F1
#
_entry.id   AF-A0A2K0XSJ3-F1
#
_cell.length_a   1.000
_cell.length_b   1.000
_cell.length_c   1.000
_cell.angle_alpha   90.00
_cell.angle_beta   90.00
_cell.angle_gamma   90.00
#
_symmetry.space_group_name_H-M   'P 1'
#
loop_
_entity.id
_entity.type
_entity.pdbx_description
1 polymer ?
#
loop_
_entity_poly.entity_id
_entity_poly.type
_entity_poly.pdbx_seq_one_letter_code
_entity_poly.pdbx_strand_id
1 'polypeptide(L)'
;MYYWVDPITQGQSIPSISGEFYWQDGCLYLLNQHGKLAAAFPEFPKDAIQWNEQDKTLTMTNKDRPPKQFSFKMGDVIYTNGSNFRYEDILVDRFMNDKTPEDIKCLTTAVGVANLGTISIEKYDMSDK
;
A
#
# COMPACT_ATOMS: atom_id res chain seq x y z
N MET A 1 15.12 -18.08 37.53
CA MET A 1 15.36 -17.82 36.10
C MET A 1 14.75 -16.45 35.82
N TYR A 2 15.57 -15.41 35.82
CA TYR A 2 15.10 -14.03 35.66
C TYR A 2 15.27 -13.65 34.18
N TYR A 3 14.16 -13.38 33.50
CA TYR A 3 14.18 -12.86 32.14
C TYR A 3 14.47 -11.36 32.23
N TRP A 4 15.68 -10.97 31.85
CA TRP A 4 15.99 -9.57 31.55
C TRP A 4 15.35 -9.26 30.19
N VAL A 5 14.23 -8.54 30.22
CA VAL A 5 13.67 -7.91 29.02
C VAL A 5 14.31 -6.54 28.96
N ASP A 6 15.21 -6.33 28.00
CA ASP A 6 15.78 -5.01 27.70
C ASP A 6 14.63 -4.07 27.29
N PRO A 7 14.30 -3.05 28.11
CA PRO A 7 13.31 -2.06 27.75
C PRO A 7 14.07 -0.96 27.00
N ILE A 8 14.14 -1.05 25.67
CA ILE A 8 14.46 -0.02 24.67
C ILE A 8 15.15 -0.70 23.46
N THR A 9 14.49 -1.71 22.88
CA THR A 9 14.36 -1.64 21.41
C THR A 9 13.19 -0.69 21.18
N GLN A 10 13.48 0.61 21.05
CA GLN A 10 12.58 1.50 20.34
C GLN A 10 12.39 0.84 18.97
N GLY A 11 11.29 0.08 18.81
CA GLY A 11 10.94 -0.51 17.53
C GLY A 11 11.00 0.62 16.53
N GLN A 12 11.91 0.52 15.56
CA GLN A 12 12.11 1.58 14.57
C GLN A 12 10.75 2.01 14.07
N SER A 13 10.42 3.31 14.17
CA SER A 13 9.15 3.84 13.69
C SER A 13 9.01 3.42 12.24
N ILE A 14 8.14 2.45 11.97
CA ILE A 14 7.94 1.98 10.62
C ILE A 14 7.15 3.08 9.92
N PRO A 15 7.70 3.73 8.87
CA PRO A 15 7.01 4.82 8.20
C PRO A 15 5.62 4.35 7.77
N SER A 16 4.60 5.07 8.23
CA SER A 16 3.21 4.77 7.92
C SER A 16 2.75 5.63 6.74
N ILE A 17 2.11 4.97 5.79
CA ILE A 17 1.42 5.60 4.68
C ILE A 17 -0.06 5.33 4.85
N SER A 18 -0.86 6.36 4.56
CA SER A 18 -2.31 6.25 4.61
C SER A 18 -2.94 6.91 3.39
N GLY A 19 -4.10 6.37 3.01
CA GLY A 19 -4.90 6.92 1.94
C GLY A 19 -6.17 6.12 1.72
N GLU A 20 -7.15 6.77 1.11
CA GLU A 20 -8.35 6.14 0.62
C GLU A 20 -8.00 5.24 -0.57
N PHE A 21 -8.43 3.99 -0.50
CA PHE A 21 -8.21 3.01 -1.56
C PHE A 21 -9.15 3.27 -2.74
N TYR A 22 -8.56 3.32 -3.93
CA TYR A 22 -9.26 3.62 -5.17
C TYR A 22 -8.76 2.73 -6.31
N TRP A 23 -9.69 2.08 -7.02
CA TRP A 23 -9.40 1.25 -8.19
C TRP A 23 -9.97 1.87 -9.46
N GLN A 24 -9.17 1.99 -10.50
CA GLN A 24 -9.61 2.50 -11.80
C GLN A 24 -8.78 1.92 -12.94
N ASP A 25 -9.45 1.50 -14.02
CA ASP A 25 -8.82 1.07 -15.28
C ASP A 25 -7.73 -0.01 -15.13
N GLY A 26 -7.87 -0.90 -14.15
CA GLY A 26 -6.90 -1.95 -13.84
C GLY A 26 -5.73 -1.51 -12.96
N CYS A 27 -5.79 -0.31 -12.41
CA CYS A 27 -4.76 0.29 -11.57
C CYS A 27 -5.26 0.55 -10.15
N LEU A 28 -4.37 0.32 -9.19
CA LEU A 28 -4.62 0.55 -7.77
C LEU A 28 -4.00 1.87 -7.33
N TYR A 29 -4.76 2.66 -6.57
CA TYR A 29 -4.35 3.95 -6.07
C TYR A 29 -4.62 4.11 -4.59
N LEU A 30 -3.81 4.94 -3.95
CA LEU A 30 -4.12 5.56 -2.68
C LEU A 30 -4.33 7.07 -2.89
N LEU A 31 -5.48 7.56 -2.47
CA LEU A 31 -5.80 8.98 -2.45
C LEU A 31 -5.48 9.52 -1.05
N ASN A 32 -4.60 10.50 -0.97
CA ASN A 32 -4.34 11.19 0.28
C ASN A 32 -4.27 12.71 0.06
N GLN A 33 -3.97 13.46 1.13
CA GLN A 33 -3.86 14.92 1.08
C GLN A 33 -2.81 15.43 0.07
N HIS A 34 -1.87 14.58 -0.35
CA HIS A 34 -0.81 14.90 -1.31
C HIS A 34 -1.16 14.51 -2.75
N GLY A 35 -2.29 13.83 -2.97
CA GLY A 35 -2.82 13.49 -4.27
C GLY A 35 -3.01 11.99 -4.48
N LYS A 36 -3.12 11.60 -5.76
CA LYS A 36 -3.33 10.22 -6.19
C LYS A 36 -2.00 9.52 -6.39
N LEU A 37 -1.67 8.58 -5.52
CA LEU A 37 -0.44 7.77 -5.60
C LEU A 37 -0.76 6.42 -6.22
N ALA A 38 0.00 5.99 -7.22
CA ALA A 38 -0.07 4.62 -7.73
C ALA A 38 0.44 3.67 -6.66
N ALA A 39 -0.36 2.69 -6.29
CA ALA A 39 0.02 1.75 -5.25
C ALA A 39 0.79 0.59 -5.86
N ALA A 40 1.92 0.25 -5.24
CA ALA A 40 2.73 -0.88 -5.57
C ALA A 40 2.92 -1.76 -4.33
N PHE A 41 3.09 -3.05 -4.56
CA PHE A 41 3.21 -4.03 -3.50
C PHE A 41 4.48 -4.86 -3.71
N PRO A 42 5.67 -4.28 -3.51
CA PRO A 42 6.94 -4.91 -3.85
C PRO A 42 7.18 -6.22 -3.08
N GLU A 43 6.58 -6.36 -1.90
CA GLU A 43 6.72 -7.54 -1.03
C GLU A 43 5.60 -8.57 -1.25
N PHE A 44 4.55 -8.25 -2.00
CA PHE A 44 3.45 -9.18 -2.24
C PHE A 44 3.75 -10.13 -3.41
N PRO A 45 3.42 -11.43 -3.26
CA PRO A 45 3.33 -12.36 -4.38
C PRO A 45 2.35 -11.83 -5.45
N LYS A 46 2.61 -12.13 -6.72
CA LYS A 46 1.77 -11.68 -7.85
C LYS A 46 0.30 -12.08 -7.74
N ASP A 47 0.01 -13.18 -7.04
CA ASP A 47 -1.32 -13.77 -6.85
C ASP A 47 -1.97 -13.40 -5.50
N ALA A 48 -1.25 -12.67 -4.65
CA ALA A 48 -1.71 -12.36 -3.30
C ALA A 48 -2.64 -11.15 -3.23
N ILE A 49 -2.83 -10.45 -4.35
CA ILE A 49 -3.68 -9.27 -4.46
C ILE A 49 -4.75 -9.55 -5.49
N GLN A 50 -6.00 -9.47 -5.07
CA GLN A 50 -7.16 -9.83 -5.88
C GLN A 50 -8.17 -8.70 -5.82
N TRP A 51 -8.68 -8.32 -6.99
CA TRP A 51 -9.73 -7.34 -7.11
C TRP A 51 -11.04 -8.02 -7.54
N ASN A 52 -12.10 -7.79 -6.77
CA ASN A 52 -13.45 -8.18 -7.13
C ASN A 52 -14.21 -6.95 -7.64
N GLU A 53 -14.50 -6.94 -8.95
CA GLU A 53 -15.18 -5.85 -9.63
C GLU A 53 -16.66 -5.71 -9.21
N GLN A 54 -17.32 -6.82 -8.87
CA GLN A 54 -18.74 -6.84 -8.49
C GLN A 54 -18.94 -6.16 -7.13
N ASP A 55 -18.10 -6.54 -6.16
CA ASP A 55 -18.18 -6.07 -4.77
C ASP A 55 -17.28 -4.85 -4.50
N LYS A 56 -16.57 -4.38 -5.52
CA LYS A 56 -15.58 -3.30 -5.44
C LYS A 56 -14.61 -3.50 -4.26
N THR A 57 -14.15 -4.74 -4.10
CA THR A 57 -13.37 -5.17 -2.94
C THR A 57 -11.99 -5.67 -3.36
N LEU A 58 -10.96 -5.13 -2.72
CA LEU A 58 -9.58 -5.59 -2.77
C LEU A 58 -9.35 -6.58 -1.64
N THR A 59 -8.83 -7.76 -1.98
CA THR A 59 -8.36 -8.74 -1.01
C THR A 59 -6.86 -8.90 -1.13
N MET A 60 -6.17 -8.76 -0.01
CA MET A 60 -4.73 -8.93 0.11
C MET A 60 -4.43 -10.05 1.09
N THR A 61 -3.63 -11.02 0.69
CA THR A 61 -3.25 -12.15 1.56
C THR A 61 -1.74 -12.16 1.78
N ASN A 62 -1.29 -11.84 3.00
CA ASN A 62 0.13 -11.94 3.34
C ASN A 62 0.54 -13.42 3.55
N LYS A 63 1.80 -13.75 3.27
CA LYS A 63 2.44 -15.05 3.46
C LYS A 63 2.93 -15.32 4.89
N ASP A 64 2.54 -14.51 5.87
CA ASP A 64 2.81 -14.76 7.28
C ASP A 64 2.35 -16.15 7.74
N ARG A 65 2.86 -16.61 8.89
CA ARG A 65 2.38 -17.85 9.54
C ARG A 65 1.81 -17.52 10.92
N PRO A 66 0.49 -17.54 11.11
CA PRO A 66 -0.55 -17.88 10.11
C PRO A 66 -0.76 -16.78 9.05
N PRO A 67 -1.24 -17.12 7.84
CA PRO A 67 -1.55 -16.13 6.81
C PRO A 67 -2.60 -15.15 7.31
N LYS A 68 -2.39 -13.86 7.03
CA LYS A 68 -3.37 -12.80 7.30
C LYS A 68 -3.99 -12.34 5.99
N GLN A 69 -5.32 -12.29 5.97
CA GLN A 69 -6.07 -11.75 4.85
C GLN A 69 -6.71 -10.42 5.26
N PHE A 70 -6.60 -9.43 4.39
CA PHE A 70 -7.19 -8.11 4.54
C PHE A 70 -8.14 -7.86 3.38
N SER A 71 -9.30 -7.27 3.68
CA SER A 71 -10.31 -6.95 2.66
C SER A 71 -10.75 -5.49 2.79
N PHE A 72 -10.56 -4.75 1.71
CA PHE A 72 -10.86 -3.32 1.61
C PHE A 72 -11.89 -3.09 0.51
N LYS A 73 -12.96 -2.39 0.83
CA LYS A 73 -13.88 -1.85 -0.16
C LYS A 73 -13.30 -0.55 -0.72
N MET A 74 -13.60 -0.25 -1.97
CA MET A 74 -13.29 1.05 -2.56
C MET A 74 -13.84 2.18 -1.68
N GLY A 75 -13.02 3.16 -1.34
CA GLY A 75 -13.33 4.20 -0.36
C GLY A 75 -12.87 3.90 1.08
N ASP A 76 -12.44 2.67 1.38
CA ASP A 76 -11.85 2.37 2.69
C ASP A 76 -10.47 3.02 2.81
N VAL A 77 -10.12 3.47 4.02
CA VAL A 77 -8.78 4.00 4.30
C VAL A 77 -7.85 2.86 4.67
N ILE A 78 -6.76 2.71 3.92
CA ILE A 78 -5.68 1.79 4.23
C ILE A 78 -4.63 2.54 5.03
N TYR A 79 -4.25 1.99 6.18
CA TYR A 79 -3.07 2.41 6.93
C TYR A 79 -2.06 1.28 6.86
N THR A 80 -0.87 1.56 6.35
CA THR A 80 0.16 0.52 6.30
C THR A 80 1.55 1.07 6.54
N ASN A 81 2.46 0.20 6.96
CA ASN A 81 3.87 0.50 6.79
C ASN A 81 4.23 0.64 5.31
N GLY A 82 5.25 1.41 4.99
CA GLY A 82 5.72 1.53 3.61
C GLY A 82 6.53 2.79 3.35
N SER A 83 6.67 3.11 2.07
CA SER A 83 7.28 4.37 1.62
C SER A 83 6.46 4.96 0.49
N ASN A 84 6.52 6.27 0.34
CA ASN A 84 6.01 6.92 -0.85
C ASN A 84 7.10 7.82 -1.44
N PHE A 85 7.01 8.02 -2.74
CA PHE A 85 7.90 8.93 -3.48
C PHE A 85 7.04 9.69 -4.48
N ARG A 86 7.17 11.01 -4.49
CA ARG A 86 6.50 11.85 -5.47
C ARG A 86 7.44 12.08 -6.65
N TYR A 87 6.86 12.27 -7.82
CA TYR A 87 7.64 12.50 -9.04
C TYR A 87 8.45 13.81 -8.99
N GLU A 88 8.00 14.79 -8.22
CA GLU A 88 8.77 16.03 -7.99
C GLU A 88 10.04 15.82 -7.16
N ASP A 89 10.11 14.72 -6.39
CA ASP A 89 11.21 14.42 -5.48
C ASP A 89 12.27 13.48 -6.10
N ILE A 90 12.03 12.99 -7.33
CA ILE A 90 12.88 11.98 -7.98
C ILE A 90 13.11 12.25 -9.48
N LEU A 91 14.16 11.63 -10.04
CA LEU A 91 14.39 11.62 -11.49
C LEU A 91 13.39 10.65 -12.17
N VAL A 92 12.24 11.17 -12.56
CA VAL A 92 11.11 10.41 -13.13
C VAL A 92 11.52 9.57 -14.35
N ASP A 93 12.31 10.12 -15.26
CA ASP A 93 12.74 9.39 -16.47
C ASP A 93 13.49 8.10 -16.11
N ARG A 94 14.38 8.16 -15.13
CA ARG A 94 15.10 6.97 -14.64
C ARG A 94 14.15 6.00 -13.94
N PHE A 95 13.18 6.51 -13.19
CA PHE A 95 12.20 5.68 -12.50
C PHE A 95 11.28 4.91 -13.47
N MET A 96 10.95 5.53 -14.61
CA MET A 96 10.05 4.96 -15.61
C MET A 96 10.73 3.96 -16.57
N ASN A 97 12.06 4.05 -16.75
CA ASN A 97 12.79 3.25 -17.75
C ASN A 97 12.69 1.72 -17.53
N ASP A 98 12.53 1.27 -16.28
CA ASP A 98 12.47 -0.16 -15.95
C ASP A 98 11.02 -0.67 -15.75
N LYS A 99 10.02 0.12 -16.17
CA LYS A 99 8.59 -0.18 -15.98
C LYS A 99 7.97 -0.77 -17.24
N THR A 100 7.01 -1.69 -17.06
CA THR A 100 6.26 -2.22 -18.21
C THR A 100 5.26 -1.17 -18.73
N PRO A 101 4.73 -1.30 -19.96
CA PRO A 101 3.69 -0.40 -20.44
C PRO A 101 2.46 -0.33 -19.53
N GLU A 102 2.10 -1.44 -18.88
CA GLU A 102 1.00 -1.51 -17.91
C GLU A 102 1.31 -0.71 -16.64
N ASP A 103 2.54 -0.83 -16.12
CA ASP A 103 3.00 0.00 -15.01
C ASP A 103 2.95 1.48 -15.38
N ILE A 104 3.49 1.85 -16.55
CA ILE A 104 3.51 3.24 -17.04
C ILE A 104 2.09 3.81 -17.14
N LYS A 105 1.10 3.02 -17.59
CA LYS A 105 -0.30 3.44 -17.61
C LYS A 105 -0.80 3.84 -16.22
N CYS A 106 -0.51 3.05 -15.20
CA CYS A 106 -0.94 3.36 -13.83
C CYS A 106 -0.22 4.58 -13.26
N LEU A 107 1.08 4.71 -13.57
CA LEU A 107 1.97 5.75 -13.08
C LEU A 107 1.71 7.13 -13.70
N THR A 108 1.42 7.19 -15.00
CA THR A 108 1.20 8.46 -15.74
C THR A 108 0.02 9.29 -15.23
N THR A 109 -0.97 8.65 -14.61
CA THR A 109 -2.13 9.35 -14.03
C THR A 109 -1.95 9.68 -12.55
N ALA A 110 -0.85 9.25 -11.92
CA ALA A 110 -0.53 9.47 -10.51
C ALA A 110 0.48 10.61 -10.33
N VAL A 111 0.58 11.13 -9.11
CA VAL A 111 1.59 12.15 -8.72
C VAL A 111 2.84 11.51 -8.10
N GLY A 112 2.87 10.18 -7.99
CA GLY A 112 3.91 9.41 -7.33
C GLY A 112 3.50 7.96 -7.11
N VAL A 113 4.32 7.25 -6.32
CA VAL A 113 4.12 5.84 -5.99
C VAL A 113 4.05 5.66 -4.48
N ALA A 114 3.12 4.84 -4.02
CA ALA A 114 3.02 4.36 -2.65
C ALA A 114 3.38 2.86 -2.62
N ASN A 115 4.53 2.54 -2.03
CA ASN A 115 4.94 1.16 -1.80
C ASN A 115 4.33 0.68 -0.48
N LEU A 116 3.29 -0.14 -0.60
CA LEU A 116 2.56 -0.72 0.51
C LEU A 116 3.32 -1.90 1.09
N GLY A 117 3.64 -1.81 2.37
CA GLY A 117 4.27 -2.85 3.16
C GLY A 117 3.27 -3.90 3.64
N THR A 118 3.82 -4.98 4.20
CA THR A 118 3.08 -6.19 4.59
C THR A 118 2.95 -6.39 6.10
N ILE A 119 3.74 -5.66 6.89
CA ILE A 119 3.99 -5.94 8.31
C ILE A 119 2.86 -5.41 9.20
N SER A 120 2.39 -4.20 8.91
CA SER A 120 1.29 -3.56 9.62
C SER A 120 0.32 -3.03 8.59
N ILE A 121 -0.80 -3.73 8.38
CA ILE A 121 -1.91 -3.28 7.54
C ILE A 121 -3.13 -3.17 8.46
N GLU A 122 -3.65 -1.96 8.62
CA GLU A 122 -4.81 -1.66 9.44
C GLU A 122 -5.94 -1.09 8.56
N LYS A 123 -7.16 -1.53 8.85
CA LYS A 123 -8.39 -0.99 8.25
C LYS A 123 -9.07 -0.13 9.30
N TYR A 124 -9.33 1.13 8.96
CA TYR A 124 -10.15 2.00 9.80
C TYR A 124 -11.55 2.10 9.21
N ASP A 125 -12.55 1.75 10.01
CA ASP A 125 -13.95 1.94 9.67
C ASP A 125 -14.33 3.36 10.13
N MET A 126 -14.61 4.28 9.20
CA MET A 126 -15.03 5.66 9.57
C MET A 126 -16.47 5.72 10.11
N SER A 127 -17.08 4.57 10.36
CA SER A 127 -18.44 4.41 10.88
C SER A 127 -18.60 4.80 12.37
N ASP A 128 -17.50 5.07 13.08
CA ASP A 128 -17.50 5.46 14.51
C ASP A 128 -17.44 6.98 14.75
N LYS A 129 -18.11 7.78 13.93
CA LYS A 129 -18.30 9.23 14.17
C LYS A 129 -19.77 9.62 14.29
#